data_AF-A0A177JLI1-F1
#
_entry.id   AF-A0A177JLI1-F1
#
_cell.length_a   1.000
_cell.length_b   1.000
_cell.length_c   1.000
_cell.angle_alpha   90.00
_cell.angle_beta   90.00
_cell.angle_gamma   90.00
#
_symmetry.space_group_name_H-M   'P 1'
#
loop_
_entity.id
_entity.type
_entity.pdbx_description
1 polymer ?
#
loop_
_entity_poly.entity_id
_entity_poly.type
_entity_poly.pdbx_seq_one_letter_code
_entity_poly.pdbx_strand_id
1 'polypeptide(L)'
;MLPFNRASILPPPEVTGAVDPAINQANIDATICRPGYAKAARPPYSITGPMKRRLMDQQHPGESMANYELDHLIPISIGGAPLDMKDLWLQPRLGQANAADKNVLAYVLWRLVCTHQVPLETAQQAISRDWTKAYQTYATPENIAKYHFRHDEQRAD
;
A
#
# COMPACT_ATOMS: atom_id res chain seq x y z
N MET A 1 26.57 -12.84 -5.81
CA MET A 1 25.31 -12.14 -5.51
C MET A 1 25.51 -10.67 -5.83
N LEU A 2 24.91 -10.17 -6.91
CA LEU A 2 24.90 -8.72 -7.17
C LEU A 2 24.09 -8.05 -6.05
N PRO A 3 24.54 -6.91 -5.52
CA PRO A 3 23.85 -6.25 -4.41
C PRO A 3 22.43 -5.89 -4.85
N PHE A 4 21.45 -6.29 -4.04
CA PHE A 4 20.06 -5.88 -4.21
C PHE A 4 20.03 -4.37 -4.37
N ASN A 5 19.51 -3.88 -5.49
CA ASN A 5 19.32 -2.46 -5.64
C ASN A 5 18.06 -2.06 -4.84
N ARG A 6 18.20 -1.98 -3.50
CA ARG A 6 17.11 -1.60 -2.58
C ARG A 6 16.43 -0.28 -2.98
N ALA A 7 17.14 0.57 -3.73
CA ALA A 7 16.62 1.82 -4.27
C ALA A 7 15.39 1.67 -5.18
N SER A 8 15.19 0.52 -5.83
CA SER A 8 14.00 0.30 -6.67
C SER A 8 12.82 -0.34 -5.93
N ILE A 9 13.05 -0.83 -4.70
CA ILE A 9 12.04 -1.56 -3.92
C ILE A 9 11.36 -0.63 -2.93
N LEU A 10 12.12 0.31 -2.35
CA LEU A 10 11.61 1.29 -1.41
C LEU A 10 11.20 2.58 -2.14
N PRO A 11 10.24 3.34 -1.58
CA PRO A 11 9.91 4.66 -2.08
C PRO A 11 11.13 5.60 -2.03
N PRO A 12 11.17 6.63 -2.89
CA PRO A 12 12.22 7.65 -2.82
C PRO A 12 12.13 8.44 -1.49
N PRO A 13 13.23 9.06 -1.01
CA PRO A 13 13.31 9.66 0.33
C PRO A 13 12.25 10.73 0.64
N GLU A 14 11.72 11.39 -0.38
CA GLU A 14 10.69 12.43 -0.26
C GLU A 14 9.31 11.86 0.08
N VAL A 15 9.10 10.56 -0.15
CA VAL A 15 7.85 9.85 0.14
C VAL A 15 8.00 9.19 1.51
N THR A 16 7.74 9.99 2.54
CA THR A 16 7.89 9.60 3.95
C THR A 16 6.69 8.81 4.50
N GLY A 17 5.60 8.75 3.74
CA GLY A 17 4.27 8.36 4.20
C GLY A 17 3.54 9.55 4.81
N ALA A 18 2.23 9.64 4.56
CA ALA A 18 1.36 10.63 5.18
C ALA A 18 0.03 9.99 5.57
N VAL A 19 -0.46 10.35 6.76
CA VAL A 19 -1.73 9.85 7.31
C VAL A 19 -2.84 10.84 7.06
N ASP A 20 -4.05 10.35 6.82
CA ASP A 20 -5.25 11.18 6.81
C ASP A 20 -5.56 11.64 8.24
N PRO A 21 -5.54 12.95 8.55
CA PRO A 21 -5.78 13.46 9.89
C PRO A 21 -7.21 13.19 10.39
N ALA A 22 -8.15 12.85 9.51
CA ALA A 22 -9.50 12.43 9.89
C ALA A 22 -9.55 10.98 10.43
N ILE A 23 -8.47 10.20 10.29
CA ILE A 23 -8.43 8.79 10.67
C ILE A 23 -7.54 8.61 11.90
N ASN A 24 -8.10 7.99 12.93
CA ASN A 24 -7.40 7.72 14.18
C ASN A 24 -7.91 6.44 14.82
N GLN A 25 -7.20 5.96 15.84
CA GLN A 25 -7.50 4.69 16.50
C GLN A 25 -8.93 4.63 17.05
N ALA A 26 -9.49 5.76 17.50
CA ALA A 26 -10.82 5.80 18.11
C ALA A 26 -11.96 5.70 17.09
N ASN A 27 -11.69 5.90 15.80
CA ASN A 27 -12.72 5.90 14.76
C ASN A 27 -12.56 4.83 13.68
N ILE A 28 -11.63 3.88 13.83
CA ILE A 28 -11.36 2.87 12.79
C ILE A 28 -12.59 2.04 12.42
N ASP A 29 -13.44 1.72 13.40
CA ASP A 29 -14.66 0.92 13.20
C ASP A 29 -15.76 1.68 12.44
N ALA A 30 -15.75 3.01 12.54
CA ALA A 30 -16.64 3.89 11.80
C ALA A 30 -16.06 4.31 10.43
N THR A 31 -14.78 4.04 10.17
CA THR A 31 -14.04 4.50 8.99
C THR A 31 -13.41 3.35 8.23
N ILE A 32 -12.09 3.14 8.36
CA ILE A 32 -11.28 2.21 7.56
C ILE A 32 -11.72 0.75 7.66
N CYS A 33 -12.42 0.36 8.72
CA CYS A 33 -12.94 -0.99 8.91
C CYS A 33 -14.35 -1.19 8.32
N ARG A 34 -14.99 -0.12 7.83
CA ARG A 34 -16.27 -0.23 7.11
C ARG A 34 -16.06 -0.79 5.71
N PRO A 35 -16.90 -1.76 5.28
CA PRO A 35 -16.87 -2.25 3.91
C PRO A 35 -16.96 -1.10 2.89
N GLY A 36 -16.04 -1.08 1.93
CA GLY A 36 -16.01 -0.09 0.86
C GLY A 36 -15.40 1.27 1.20
N TYR A 37 -14.99 1.52 2.46
CA TYR A 37 -14.40 2.80 2.85
C TYR A 37 -13.22 3.20 1.95
N ALA A 38 -12.22 2.33 1.83
CA ALA A 38 -11.03 2.63 1.02
C ALA A 38 -11.36 2.86 -0.46
N LYS A 39 -12.39 2.19 -1.00
CA LYS A 39 -12.85 2.44 -2.38
C LYS A 39 -13.47 3.83 -2.52
N ALA A 40 -14.26 4.25 -1.53
CA ALA A 40 -14.91 5.56 -1.53
C ALA A 40 -13.92 6.71 -1.28
N ALA A 41 -12.89 6.48 -0.46
CA ALA A 41 -11.85 7.47 -0.15
C ALA A 41 -10.80 7.64 -1.26
N ARG A 42 -10.71 6.69 -2.21
CA ARG A 42 -9.77 6.79 -3.33
C ARG A 42 -10.13 7.96 -4.26
N PRO A 43 -9.16 8.81 -4.61
CA PRO A 43 -9.40 9.88 -5.58
C PRO A 43 -9.69 9.27 -6.95
N PRO A 44 -10.54 9.93 -7.78
CA PRO A 44 -10.87 9.43 -9.10
C PRO A 44 -9.66 9.45 -10.03
N TYR A 45 -9.68 8.57 -11.03
CA TYR A 45 -8.59 8.46 -12.01
C TYR A 45 -8.32 9.77 -12.77
N SER A 46 -9.33 10.61 -12.95
CA SER A 46 -9.16 11.95 -13.55
C SER A 46 -8.17 12.84 -12.79
N ILE A 47 -7.94 12.56 -11.50
CA ILE A 47 -6.96 13.25 -10.66
C ILE A 47 -5.63 12.49 -10.62
N THR A 48 -5.67 11.17 -10.35
CA THR A 48 -4.44 10.38 -10.14
C THR A 48 -3.71 10.04 -11.45
N GLY A 49 -4.42 9.96 -12.57
CA GLY A 49 -3.86 9.70 -13.91
C GLY A 49 -2.84 10.75 -14.34
N PRO A 50 -3.20 12.05 -14.35
CA PRO A 50 -2.26 13.14 -14.61
C PRO A 50 -1.07 13.17 -13.65
N MET A 51 -1.29 12.89 -12.35
CA MET A 51 -0.21 12.81 -11.36
C MET A 51 0.79 11.71 -11.70
N LYS A 52 0.28 10.49 -11.98
CA LYS A 52 1.12 9.35 -12.37
C LYS A 52 1.93 9.66 -13.62
N ARG A 53 1.31 10.27 -14.64
CA ARG A 53 1.99 10.66 -15.88
C ARG A 53 3.15 11.61 -15.61
N ARG A 54 2.91 12.67 -14.84
CA ARG A 54 3.96 13.64 -14.48
C ARG A 54 5.12 12.99 -13.74
N LEU A 55 4.85 12.10 -12.78
CA LEU A 55 5.91 11.38 -12.06
C LEU A 55 6.69 10.45 -13.00
N MET A 56 6.00 9.76 -13.93
CA MET A 56 6.66 8.89 -14.91
C MET A 56 7.60 9.69 -15.80
N ASP A 57 7.16 10.85 -16.31
CA ASP A 57 7.99 11.72 -17.15
C ASP A 57 9.24 12.23 -16.40
N GLN A 58 9.13 12.41 -15.08
CA GLN A 58 10.22 12.94 -14.24
C GLN A 58 11.20 11.86 -13.77
N GLN A 59 10.70 10.68 -13.39
CA GLN A 59 11.47 9.65 -12.68
C GLN A 59 11.84 8.47 -13.58
N HIS A 60 11.03 8.19 -14.60
CA HIS A 60 11.15 7.01 -15.46
C HIS A 60 10.91 7.37 -16.95
N PRO A 61 11.63 8.36 -17.50
CA PRO A 61 11.41 8.82 -18.87
C PRO A 61 11.62 7.70 -19.89
N GLY A 62 10.61 7.47 -20.74
CA GLY A 62 10.64 6.44 -21.78
C GLY A 62 10.23 5.04 -21.31
N GLU A 63 10.00 4.82 -20.02
CA GLU A 63 9.47 3.55 -19.53
C GLU A 63 7.95 3.44 -19.69
N SER A 64 7.45 2.20 -19.76
CA SER A 64 6.01 1.95 -19.84
C SER A 64 5.31 2.31 -18.52
N MET A 65 4.29 3.17 -18.59
CA MET A 65 3.42 3.47 -17.43
C MET A 65 2.76 2.22 -16.85
N ALA A 66 2.60 1.14 -17.62
CA ALA A 66 2.01 -0.11 -17.16
C ALA A 66 2.92 -0.87 -16.19
N ASN A 67 4.23 -0.60 -16.20
CA ASN A 67 5.20 -1.23 -15.30
C ASN A 67 5.13 -0.68 -13.87
N TYR A 68 4.35 0.38 -13.65
CA TYR A 68 4.26 1.08 -12.36
C TYR A 68 2.81 1.23 -11.90
N GLU A 69 2.61 1.30 -10.60
CA GLU A 69 1.39 1.72 -9.92
C GLU A 69 1.64 3.04 -9.23
N LEU A 70 0.71 4.00 -9.33
CA LEU A 70 0.76 5.14 -8.41
C LEU A 70 0.10 4.66 -7.13
N ASP A 71 0.90 4.41 -6.10
CA ASP A 71 0.45 3.75 -4.88
C ASP A 71 0.74 4.59 -3.64
N HIS A 72 -0.04 4.33 -2.59
CA HIS A 72 0.11 4.96 -1.28
C HIS A 72 1.11 4.17 -0.43
N LEU A 73 2.17 4.79 0.10
CA LEU A 73 3.12 4.13 0.99
C LEU A 73 2.42 3.60 2.24
N ILE A 74 1.63 4.45 2.90
CA ILE A 74 0.64 4.05 3.90
C ILE A 74 -0.68 3.81 3.15
N PRO A 75 -1.19 2.58 3.02
CA PRO A 75 -2.43 2.35 2.28
C PRO A 75 -3.62 3.10 2.89
N ILE A 76 -4.53 3.61 2.04
CA ILE A 76 -5.81 4.21 2.49
C ILE A 76 -6.58 3.27 3.43
N SER A 77 -6.47 1.95 3.23
CA SER A 77 -7.10 0.94 4.10
C SER A 77 -6.60 0.97 5.55
N ILE A 78 -5.45 1.60 5.83
CA ILE A 78 -4.96 1.87 7.18
C ILE A 78 -4.71 3.38 7.38
N GLY A 79 -5.53 4.22 6.75
CA GLY A 79 -5.58 5.66 7.01
C GLY A 79 -4.48 6.48 6.34
N GLY A 80 -3.91 6.03 5.22
CA GLY A 80 -3.05 6.86 4.38
C GLY A 80 -3.79 8.05 3.75
N ALA A 81 -3.08 9.16 3.55
CA ALA A 81 -3.62 10.38 3.00
C ALA A 81 -3.89 10.23 1.48
N PRO A 82 -5.14 10.37 1.00
CA PRO A 82 -5.50 10.02 -0.37
C PRO A 82 -4.74 10.77 -1.48
N LEU A 83 -4.32 12.01 -1.24
CA LEU A 83 -3.70 12.90 -2.24
C LEU A 83 -2.40 13.57 -1.77
N ASP A 84 -1.84 13.18 -0.63
CA ASP A 84 -0.57 13.77 -0.18
C ASP A 84 0.59 13.17 -0.98
N MET A 85 1.40 14.02 -1.61
CA MET A 85 2.57 13.60 -2.38
C MET A 85 3.63 12.91 -1.54
N LYS A 86 3.65 13.12 -0.22
CA LYS A 86 4.54 12.39 0.69
C LYS A 86 4.10 10.94 0.90
N ASP A 87 2.88 10.58 0.50
CA ASP A 87 2.38 9.21 0.57
C ASP A 87 2.29 8.55 -0.81
N LEU A 88 2.45 9.29 -1.91
CA LEU A 88 2.28 8.78 -3.26
C LEU A 88 3.62 8.53 -3.96
N TRP A 89 3.79 7.32 -4.52
CA TRP A 89 4.99 6.97 -5.29
C TRP A 89 4.69 6.01 -6.43
N LEU A 90 5.64 5.93 -7.38
CA LEU A 90 5.60 4.98 -8.49
C LEU A 90 6.14 3.63 -8.04
N GLN A 91 5.25 2.74 -7.63
CA GLN A 91 5.62 1.40 -7.22
C GLN A 91 5.77 0.46 -8.42
N PRO A 92 6.91 -0.24 -8.57
CA PRO A 92 7.08 -1.22 -9.64
C PRO A 92 6.09 -2.38 -9.53
N ARG A 93 5.54 -2.79 -10.68
CA ARG A 93 4.71 -3.99 -10.82
C ARG A 93 5.51 -5.24 -11.16
N LEU A 94 6.76 -5.07 -11.58
CA LEU A 94 7.63 -6.16 -12.02
C LEU A 94 8.79 -6.36 -11.03
N GLY A 95 9.38 -7.55 -11.05
CA GLY A 95 10.49 -7.91 -10.18
C GLY A 95 10.05 -8.42 -8.81
N GLN A 96 11.03 -8.57 -7.91
CA GLN A 96 10.81 -8.98 -6.53
C GLN A 96 10.30 -7.82 -5.69
N ALA A 97 9.48 -8.11 -4.67
CA ALA A 97 8.93 -7.09 -3.79
C ALA A 97 8.21 -5.99 -4.60
N ASN A 98 7.25 -6.42 -5.40
CA ASN A 98 6.50 -5.56 -6.31
C ASN A 98 5.18 -5.07 -5.70
N ALA A 99 4.39 -4.32 -6.47
CA ALA A 99 3.07 -3.82 -6.10
C ALA A 99 2.12 -4.91 -5.56
N ALA A 100 2.15 -6.11 -6.13
CA ALA A 100 1.30 -7.21 -5.66
C ALA A 100 1.72 -7.71 -4.27
N ASP A 101 3.02 -7.81 -3.99
CA ASP A 101 3.52 -8.20 -2.67
C ASP A 101 3.10 -7.18 -1.61
N LYS A 102 3.26 -5.88 -1.88
CA LYS A 102 2.80 -4.86 -0.93
C LYS A 102 1.28 -4.83 -0.77
N ASN A 103 0.51 -5.15 -1.81
CA ASN A 103 -0.94 -5.31 -1.69
C ASN A 103 -1.33 -6.42 -0.70
N VAL A 104 -0.59 -7.53 -0.68
CA VAL A 104 -0.78 -8.59 0.34
C VAL A 104 -0.56 -8.03 1.74
N LEU A 105 0.56 -7.33 1.97
CA LEU A 105 0.85 -6.70 3.25
C LEU A 105 -0.23 -5.68 3.65
N ALA A 106 -0.63 -4.81 2.73
CA ALA A 106 -1.65 -3.78 2.96
C ALA A 106 -2.98 -4.40 3.45
N TYR A 107 -3.39 -5.51 2.82
CA TYR A 107 -4.59 -6.22 3.22
C TYR A 107 -4.43 -6.90 4.58
N VAL A 108 -3.29 -7.56 4.84
CA VAL A 108 -3.03 -8.20 6.14
C VAL A 108 -3.01 -7.16 7.26
N LEU A 109 -2.30 -6.05 7.10
CA LEU A 109 -2.28 -4.96 8.08
C LEU A 109 -3.68 -4.41 8.33
N TRP A 110 -4.46 -4.17 7.28
CA TRP A 110 -5.85 -3.74 7.42
C TRP A 110 -6.66 -4.71 8.29
N ARG A 111 -6.54 -6.02 8.04
CA ARG A 111 -7.25 -7.03 8.85
C ARG A 111 -6.75 -7.09 10.29
N LEU A 112 -5.44 -6.97 10.52
CA LEU A 112 -4.87 -6.93 11.87
C LEU A 112 -5.33 -5.69 12.66
N VAL A 113 -5.40 -4.54 12.00
CA VAL A 113 -5.94 -3.29 12.61
C VAL A 113 -7.42 -3.41 12.91
N CYS A 114 -8.23 -3.87 11.94
CA CYS A 114 -9.69 -3.99 12.10
C CYS A 114 -10.14 -5.17 12.97
N THR A 115 -9.20 -6.01 13.41
CA THR A 115 -9.44 -7.02 14.45
C THR A 115 -8.73 -6.63 15.76
N HIS A 116 -8.25 -5.39 15.86
CA HIS A 116 -7.56 -4.79 17.01
C HIS A 116 -6.34 -5.57 17.51
N GLN A 117 -5.75 -6.42 16.66
CA GLN A 117 -4.51 -7.16 16.97
C GLN A 117 -3.27 -6.29 16.85
N VAL A 118 -3.33 -5.25 16.00
CA VAL A 118 -2.25 -4.28 15.81
C VAL A 118 -2.85 -2.87 15.90
N PRO A 119 -2.31 -1.97 16.73
CA PRO A 119 -2.73 -0.56 16.74
C PRO A 119 -2.51 0.09 15.37
N LEU A 120 -3.43 0.97 14.96
CA LEU A 120 -3.36 1.70 13.68
C LEU A 120 -2.00 2.37 13.48
N GLU A 121 -1.55 3.13 14.48
CA GLU A 121 -0.27 3.84 14.42
C GLU A 121 0.92 2.89 14.25
N THR A 122 0.90 1.74 14.93
CA THR A 122 1.95 0.72 14.77
C THR A 122 2.01 0.19 13.34
N ALA A 123 0.85 -0.10 12.72
CA ALA A 123 0.79 -0.54 11.33
C ALA A 123 1.31 0.54 10.36
N GLN A 124 0.89 1.78 10.56
CA GLN A 124 1.30 2.94 9.76
C GLN A 124 2.82 3.18 9.84
N GLN A 125 3.39 3.19 11.06
CA GLN A 125 4.82 3.37 11.27
C GLN A 125 5.65 2.22 10.68
N ALA A 126 5.16 0.98 10.79
CA ALA A 126 5.87 -0.17 10.26
C ALA A 126 5.99 -0.12 8.73
N ILE A 127 4.88 0.14 8.03
CA ILE A 127 4.87 0.15 6.56
C ILE A 127 5.61 1.37 5.99
N SER A 128 5.50 2.55 6.61
CA SER A 128 6.14 3.77 6.11
C SER A 128 7.66 3.74 6.28
N ARG A 129 8.15 3.09 7.34
CA ARG A 129 9.60 2.99 7.59
C ARG A 129 10.31 2.04 6.63
N ASP A 130 9.74 0.84 6.46
CA ASP A 130 10.27 -0.18 5.57
C ASP A 130 9.18 -1.22 5.31
N TRP A 131 8.43 -1.03 4.23
CA TRP A 131 7.32 -1.92 3.89
C TRP A 131 7.79 -3.36 3.63
N THR A 132 9.03 -3.60 3.19
CA THR A 132 9.55 -4.95 2.96
C THR A 132 9.81 -5.69 4.27
N LYS A 133 10.31 -4.97 5.28
CA LYS A 133 10.46 -5.49 6.64
C LYS A 133 9.10 -5.69 7.30
N ALA A 134 8.15 -4.77 7.09
CA ALA A 134 6.77 -4.96 7.53
C ALA A 134 6.12 -6.19 6.87
N TYR A 135 6.38 -6.45 5.59
CA TYR A 135 5.95 -7.68 4.90
C TYR A 135 6.45 -8.92 5.65
N GLN A 136 7.75 -9.02 5.91
CA GLN A 136 8.34 -10.14 6.64
C GLN A 136 7.75 -10.31 8.05
N THR A 137 7.35 -9.21 8.69
CA THR A 137 6.82 -9.20 10.06
C THR A 137 5.35 -9.62 10.13
N TYR A 138 4.51 -9.07 9.25
CA TYR A 138 3.06 -9.19 9.36
C TYR A 138 2.45 -10.14 8.34
N ALA A 139 2.98 -10.19 7.11
CA ALA A 139 2.51 -11.09 6.06
C ALA A 139 3.14 -12.48 6.22
N THR A 140 3.05 -13.06 7.42
CA THR A 140 3.50 -14.43 7.69
C THR A 140 2.60 -15.43 6.93
N PRO A 141 3.07 -16.66 6.67
CA PRO A 141 2.26 -17.70 6.03
C PRO A 141 0.90 -17.88 6.70
N GLU A 142 0.84 -17.83 8.04
CA GLU A 142 -0.38 -17.98 8.82
C GLU A 142 -1.34 -16.80 8.59
N ASN A 143 -0.83 -15.56 8.63
CA ASN A 143 -1.64 -14.37 8.41
C ASN A 143 -2.12 -14.27 6.95
N ILE A 144 -1.27 -14.62 5.97
CA ILE A 144 -1.66 -14.67 4.56
C ILE A 144 -2.77 -15.71 4.37
N ALA A 145 -2.59 -16.93 4.88
CA ALA A 145 -3.61 -17.98 4.78
C ALA A 145 -4.92 -17.58 5.45
N LYS A 146 -4.85 -16.90 6.60
CA LYS A 146 -6.03 -16.48 7.36
C LYS A 146 -6.78 -15.30 6.74
N TYR A 147 -6.05 -14.32 6.20
CA TYR A 147 -6.64 -13.04 5.81
C TYR A 147 -6.63 -12.82 4.30
N HIS A 148 -5.55 -13.16 3.61
CA HIS A 148 -5.34 -12.82 2.20
C HIS A 148 -5.53 -14.03 1.26
N PHE A 149 -6.38 -14.99 1.63
CA PHE A 149 -6.65 -16.13 0.76
C PHE A 149 -7.30 -15.62 -0.54
N ARG A 150 -6.60 -15.79 -1.66
CA ARG A 150 -7.13 -15.52 -3.00
C ARG A 150 -8.31 -16.46 -3.23
N HIS A 151 -9.43 -15.89 -3.69
CA HIS A 151 -10.62 -16.60 -4.17
C HIS A 151 -10.35 -17.31 -5.51
N ASP A 152 -9.23 -18.04 -5.65
CA ASP A 152 -8.84 -18.69 -6.91
C ASP A 152 -9.26 -20.18 -7.00
N GLU A 153 -10.06 -20.69 -6.06
CA GLU A 153 -10.58 -22.08 -6.09
C GLU A 153 -12.11 -22.23 -6.17
N GLN A 154 -12.87 -21.15 -6.42
CA GLN A 154 -14.35 -21.23 -6.55
C GLN A 154 -14.91 -20.75 -7.91
N ARG A 155 -14.11 -20.85 -8.98
CA ARG A 155 -14.60 -20.82 -10.37
C ARG A 155 -14.06 -22.03 -11.13
N ALA A 156 -14.41 -23.20 -10.65
CA ALA A 156 -14.38 -24.44 -11.41
C ALA A 156 -15.58 -25.26 -10.94
N ASP A 157 -16.77 -24.87 -11.42
CA ASP A 157 -17.98 -25.66 -11.58
C ASP A 157 -18.92 -24.89 -12.53
#